data_AF-A0A838PPK5-F1
#
_entry.id   AF-A0A838PPK5-F1
#
_cell.length_a   1.000
_cell.length_b   1.000
_cell.length_c   1.000
_cell.angle_alpha   90.00
_cell.angle_beta   90.00
_cell.angle_gamma   90.00
#
_symmetry.space_group_name_H-M   'P 1'
#
loop_
_entity.id
_entity.type
_entity.pdbx_description
1 polymer ?
#
loop_
_entity_poly.entity_id
_entity_poly.type
_entity_poly.pdbx_seq_one_letter_code
_entity_poly.pdbx_strand_id
1 'polypeptide(L)'
;ELSSDVQLSIYQMGARESWKLDTTAQSYHYVMTGEKVPVEHSEAELERVRHTVAEIGAGIQRQDFQPTPRPDICRLCDYRIICPAAES
;
A
#
# COMPACT_ATOMS: atom_id res chain seq x y z
N GLU A 1 -1.26 -7.64 -9.78
CA GLU A 1 -2.71 -7.67 -10.06
C GLU A 1 -3.43 -6.89 -8.97
N LEU A 2 -4.58 -6.28 -9.25
CA LEU A 2 -5.32 -5.43 -8.29
C LEU A 2 -5.68 -6.16 -6.99
N SER A 3 -5.79 -7.48 -7.01
CA SER A 3 -6.02 -8.33 -5.84
C SER A 3 -4.92 -8.27 -4.78
N SER A 4 -3.70 -7.86 -5.17
CA SER A 4 -2.57 -7.72 -4.25
C SER A 4 -2.31 -6.26 -3.84
N ASP A 5 -3.27 -5.37 -4.07
CA ASP A 5 -3.15 -3.94 -3.79
C ASP A 5 -3.31 -3.65 -2.28
N VAL A 6 -2.29 -3.02 -1.71
CA VAL A 6 -2.22 -2.69 -0.27
C VAL A 6 -3.32 -1.72 0.15
N GLN A 7 -3.69 -0.77 -0.72
CA GLN A 7 -4.63 0.30 -0.37
C GLN A 7 -6.05 -0.26 -0.12
N LEU A 8 -6.53 -1.12 -1.02
CA LEU A 8 -7.89 -1.67 -0.89
C LEU A 8 -8.03 -2.56 0.35
N SER A 9 -6.99 -3.35 0.66
CA SER A 9 -6.88 -4.13 1.89
C SER A 9 -6.90 -3.26 3.15
N ILE A 10 -6.19 -2.12 3.15
CA ILE A 10 -6.23 -1.15 4.26
C ILE A 10 -7.64 -0.60 4.46
N TYR A 11 -8.34 -0.25 3.38
CA TYR A 11 -9.73 0.23 3.49
C TYR A 11 -10.67 -0.82 4.08
N GLN A 12 -10.53 -2.09 3.69
CA GLN A 12 -11.32 -3.16 4.29
C GLN A 12 -11.01 -3.36 5.77
N MET A 13 -9.74 -3.35 6.18
CA MET A 13 -9.36 -3.41 7.59
C MET A 13 -9.98 -2.25 8.38
N GLY A 14 -9.86 -1.02 7.85
CA GLY A 14 -10.44 0.17 8.47
C GLY A 14 -11.96 0.12 8.60
N ALA A 15 -12.67 -0.32 7.56
CA ALA A 15 -14.12 -0.47 7.58
C ALA A 15 -14.59 -1.53 8.60
N ARG A 16 -13.90 -2.67 8.67
CA ARG A 16 -14.18 -3.72 9.66
C ARG A 16 -13.92 -3.24 11.09
N GLU A 17 -12.77 -2.61 11.33
CA GLU A 17 -12.35 -2.22 12.67
C GLU A 17 -13.13 -1.02 13.21
N SER A 18 -13.30 0.02 12.38
CA SER A 18 -13.89 1.30 12.78
C SER A 18 -15.42 1.34 12.64
N TRP A 19 -15.96 0.71 11.60
CA TRP A 19 -17.39 0.79 11.26
C TRP A 19 -18.15 -0.52 11.45
N LYS A 20 -17.45 -1.61 11.81
CA LYS A 20 -18.05 -2.95 11.99
C LYS A 20 -18.80 -3.43 10.74
N LEU A 21 -18.33 -3.01 9.57
CA LEU A 21 -18.87 -3.44 8.29
C LEU A 21 -18.06 -4.61 7.75
N ASP A 22 -18.73 -5.71 7.42
CA ASP A 22 -18.12 -6.77 6.65
C ASP A 22 -18.29 -6.46 5.15
N THR A 23 -17.17 -6.18 4.48
CA THR A 23 -17.18 -5.78 3.07
C THR A 23 -17.13 -7.01 2.19
N THR A 24 -18.17 -7.26 1.42
CA THR A 24 -18.26 -8.44 0.55
C THR A 24 -17.57 -8.27 -0.81
N ALA A 25 -17.30 -7.03 -1.21
CA ALA A 25 -16.62 -6.72 -2.48
C ALA A 25 -15.90 -5.37 -2.42
N GLN A 26 -14.81 -5.26 -3.17
CA GLN A 26 -14.08 -4.01 -3.39
C GLN A 26 -14.03 -3.72 -4.88
N SER A 27 -13.75 -2.47 -5.24
CA SER A 27 -13.54 -2.12 -6.64
C SER A 27 -12.59 -0.95 -6.76
N TYR A 28 -11.80 -0.98 -7.83
CA TYR A 28 -11.05 0.17 -8.30
C TYR A 28 -11.88 0.89 -9.37
N HIS A 29 -12.15 2.18 -9.17
CA HIS A 29 -12.95 2.97 -10.11
C HIS A 29 -12.06 3.99 -10.84
N TYR A 30 -11.79 3.72 -12.11
CA TYR A 30 -11.10 4.62 -13.02
C TYR A 30 -12.03 5.73 -13.49
N VAL A 31 -12.08 6.82 -12.74
CA VAL A 31 -13.05 7.93 -12.94
C VAL A 31 -13.02 8.51 -14.36
N MET A 32 -11.84 8.60 -15.00
CA MET A 32 -11.69 9.18 -16.33
C MET A 32 -12.35 8.33 -17.42
N THR A 33 -12.33 7.01 -17.27
CA THR A 33 -12.94 6.06 -18.23
C THR A 33 -14.32 5.59 -17.77
N GLY A 34 -14.69 5.85 -16.51
CA GLY A 34 -15.88 5.30 -15.87
C GLY A 34 -15.79 3.79 -15.59
N GLU A 35 -14.60 3.20 -15.74
CA GLU A 35 -14.41 1.76 -15.58
C GLU A 35 -14.32 1.38 -14.10
N LYS A 36 -15.20 0.48 -13.66
CA LYS A 36 -15.20 -0.06 -12.30
C LYS A 36 -14.77 -1.52 -12.32
N VAL A 37 -13.54 -1.78 -11.89
CA VAL A 37 -12.96 -3.11 -11.85
C VAL A 37 -13.22 -3.73 -10.48
N PRO A 38 -13.98 -4.84 -10.39
CA PRO A 38 -14.15 -5.55 -9.13
C PRO A 38 -12.83 -6.20 -8.72
N VAL A 39 -12.56 -6.19 -7.42
CA VAL A 39 -11.34 -6.78 -6.85
C VAL A 39 -11.76 -7.79 -5.80
N GLU A 40 -11.33 -9.03 -5.99
CA GLU A 40 -11.48 -10.08 -5.01
C GLU A 40 -10.54 -9.81 -3.83
N HIS A 41 -11.04 -10.08 -2.63
CA HIS A 41 -10.24 -10.00 -1.42
C HIS A 41 -10.13 -11.39 -0.79
N SER A 42 -9.05 -11.62 -0.04
CA SER A 42 -8.87 -12.84 0.72
C SER A 42 -8.35 -12.51 2.11
N GLU A 43 -8.69 -13.33 3.11
CA GLU A 43 -8.14 -13.17 4.46
C GLU A 43 -6.62 -13.31 4.49
N ALA A 44 -6.04 -14.13 3.60
CA ALA A 44 -4.59 -14.27 3.45
C ALA A 44 -3.93 -12.96 2.98
N GLU A 45 -4.58 -12.26 2.04
CA GLU A 45 -4.12 -10.96 1.56
C GLU A 45 -4.23 -9.88 2.66
N LEU A 46 -5.33 -9.87 3.40
CA LEU A 46 -5.50 -8.96 4.54
C LEU A 46 -4.41 -9.15 5.60
N GLU A 47 -4.09 -10.40 5.94
CA GLU A 47 -3.05 -10.69 6.92
C GLU A 47 -1.66 -10.28 6.42
N ARG A 48 -1.34 -10.54 5.15
CA ARG A 48 -0.10 -10.08 4.51
C ARG A 48 0.05 -8.57 4.59
N VAL A 49 -1.03 -7.84 4.29
CA VAL A 49 -1.03 -6.37 4.34
C VAL A 49 -0.93 -5.86 5.78
N ARG A 50 -1.60 -6.51 6.74
CA ARG A 50 -1.49 -6.20 8.17
C ARG A 50 -0.04 -6.31 8.65
N HIS A 51 0.65 -7.40 8.30
CA HIS A 51 2.06 -7.58 8.62
C HIS A 51 2.94 -6.48 8.01
N THR A 52 2.77 -6.24 6.70
CA THR A 52 3.50 -5.19 5.97
C THR A 52 3.35 -3.82 6.64
N VAL A 53 2.12 -3.43 6.99
CA VAL A 53 1.84 -2.15 7.66
C VAL A 53 2.47 -2.08 9.04
N ALA A 54 2.42 -3.17 9.81
CA ALA A 54 3.05 -3.23 11.13
C ALA A 54 4.57 -3.09 11.06
N GLU A 55 5.23 -3.77 10.11
CA GLU A 55 6.68 -3.65 9.88
C GLU A 55 7.09 -2.24 9.49
N ILE A 56 6.38 -1.64 8.52
CA ILE A 56 6.62 -0.26 8.08
C ILE A 56 6.42 0.71 9.26
N GLY A 57 5.31 0.56 10.00
CA GLY A 57 5.01 1.40 11.16
C GLY A 57 6.10 1.32 12.24
N ALA A 58 6.60 0.13 12.52
CA ALA A 58 7.70 -0.07 13.47
C ALA A 58 9.02 0.55 12.96
N GLY A 59 9.30 0.47 11.66
CA GLY A 59 10.44 1.14 11.03
C GLY A 59 10.37 2.66 11.17
N ILE A 60 9.21 3.25 10.87
CA ILE A 60 8.98 4.70 11.00
C ILE A 60 9.20 5.16 12.45
N GLN A 61 8.66 4.43 13.43
CA GLN A 61 8.85 4.77 14.85
C GLN A 61 10.32 4.74 15.29
N ARG A 62 11.14 3.87 14.69
CA ARG A 62 12.59 3.79 14.94
C ARG A 62 13.41 4.76 14.08
N GLN A 63 12.76 5.58 13.25
CA GLN A 63 13.42 6.44 12.25
C GLN A 63 14.32 5.65 11.28
N ASP A 64 13.92 4.42 10.97
CA ASP A 64 14.63 3.52 10.06
C ASP A 64 14.27 3.84 8.60
N PHE A 65 14.97 4.83 8.03
CA PHE A 65 14.75 5.33 6.68
C PHE A 65 15.87 4.92 5.71
N GLN A 66 16.45 3.73 5.90
CA GLN A 66 17.49 3.25 5.00
C GLN A 66 16.96 3.13 3.56
N PRO A 67 17.66 3.69 2.57
CA PRO A 67 17.19 3.67 1.19
C PRO A 67 17.22 2.25 0.63
N THR A 68 16.21 1.92 -0.18
CA THR A 68 16.13 0.66 -0.95
C THR A 68 16.22 1.00 -2.45
N PRO A 69 17.43 1.32 -2.97
CA PRO A 69 17.58 1.88 -4.31
C PRO A 69 17.08 0.92 -5.39
N ARG A 70 16.25 1.46 -6.28
CA ARG A 70 15.62 0.77 -7.42
C ARG A 70 15.70 1.71 -8.63
N PRO A 71 16.51 1.42 -9.66
CA PRO A 71 16.81 2.38 -10.73
C PRO A 71 15.58 2.97 -11.44
N ASP A 72 14.53 2.16 -11.60
CA ASP A 72 13.23 2.52 -12.16
C ASP A 72 12.45 3.52 -11.29
N ILE A 73 12.49 3.34 -9.97
CA ILE A 73 11.81 4.22 -9.01
C ILE A 73 12.64 5.46 -8.70
N CYS A 74 13.94 5.32 -8.48
CA CYS A 74 14.84 6.42 -8.10
C CYS A 74 14.89 7.54 -9.14
N ARG A 75 14.65 7.23 -10.43
CA ARG A 75 14.58 8.21 -11.51
C ARG A 75 13.40 9.18 -11.39
N LEU A 76 12.33 8.78 -10.70
CA LEU A 76 11.09 9.54 -10.53
C LEU A 76 10.84 9.94 -9.07
N CYS A 77 11.79 9.67 -8.17
CA CYS A 77 11.61 9.87 -6.74
C CYS A 77 11.85 11.33 -6.33
N ASP A 78 10.83 11.97 -5.76
CA ASP A 78 10.91 13.36 -5.26
C ASP A 78 11.93 13.55 -4.13
N TYR A 79 12.24 12.48 -3.38
CA TYR A 79 13.19 12.51 -2.27
C TYR A 79 14.66 12.38 -2.71
N ARG A 80 14.94 12.31 -4.01
CA ARG A 80 16.30 12.13 -4.53
C ARG A 80 17.29 13.18 -4.01
N ILE A 81 16.86 14.43 -3.84
CA ILE A 81 17.72 15.55 -3.39
C ILE A 81 18.32 15.31 -2.00
N ILE A 82 17.63 14.57 -1.14
CA ILE A 82 18.06 14.31 0.25
C ILE A 82 18.45 12.84 0.50
N CYS A 83 18.41 12.00 -0.55
CA CYS A 83 18.63 10.58 -0.41
C CYS A 83 20.14 10.25 -0.44
N PRO A 84 20.69 9.57 0.57
CA PRO A 84 22.12 9.25 0.60
C PRO A 84 22.55 8.30 -0.52
N ALA A 85 21.62 7.49 -1.08
CA ALA A 85 21.90 6.63 -2.22
C ALA A 85 21.87 7.35 -3.58
N ALA A 86 21.57 8.66 -3.61
CA ALA A 86 21.58 9.45 -4.84
C ALA A 86 22.94 10.12 -5.13
N GLU A 87 23.82 10.20 -4.14
CA GLU A 87 25.16 10.80 -4.23
C GLU A 87 26.24 9.81 -4.74
N SER A 88 25.90 8.52 -4.81
CA SER A 88 26.78 7.40 -5.17
C SER A 88 26.66 6.95 -6.62
#